data_AF-A0A3M1I374-F1
#
_entry.id   AF-A0A3M1I374-F1
#
_cell.length_a   1.000
_cell.length_b   1.000
_cell.length_c   1.000
_cell.angle_alpha   90.00
_cell.angle_beta   90.00
_cell.angle_gamma   90.00
#
_symmetry.space_group_name_H-M   'P 1'
#
loop_
_entity.id
_entity.type
_entity.pdbx_description
1 polymer ?
#
loop_
_entity_poly.entity_id
_entity_poly.type
_entity_poly.pdbx_seq_one_letter_code
_entity_poly.pdbx_strand_id
1 'polypeptide(L)' 'DKRVVILDDVISTGSTLQGMRLLVEKAGGEIVAEAAIFTEGEQAKWKHVISLGHLPLFTDD' A
#
# COMPACT_ATOMS: atom_id res chain seq x y z
N ASP A 1 13.72 -17.76 1.63
CA ASP A 1 12.91 -16.53 1.42
C ASP A 1 12.06 -16.24 2.64
N LYS A 2 12.05 -14.98 3.11
CA LYS A 2 11.17 -14.54 4.21
C LYS A 2 9.87 -14.01 3.62
N ARG A 3 8.74 -14.43 4.19
CA ARG A 3 7.41 -13.92 3.84
C ARG A 3 7.21 -12.58 4.54
N VAL A 4 6.91 -11.52 3.78
CA VAL A 4 6.83 -10.14 4.25
C VAL A 4 5.42 -9.60 4.03
N VAL A 5 4.92 -8.87 5.03
CA VAL A 5 3.72 -8.04 4.90
C VAL A 5 4.17 -6.59 4.92
N ILE A 6 3.72 -5.81 3.93
CA ILE A 6 3.87 -4.36 3.96
C ILE A 6 2.63 -3.79 4.65
N LEU A 7 2.85 -3.03 5.72
CA LEU A 7 1.80 -2.40 6.50
C LEU A 7 2.07 -0.89 6.60
N ASP A 8 1.05 -0.09 6.31
CA ASP A 8 1.10 1.36 6.44
C ASP A 8 -0.14 1.91 7.16
N ASP A 9 -0.16 3.19 7.52
CA ASP A 9 -1.38 3.83 8.01
C ASP A 9 -2.34 4.16 6.86
N VAL A 10 -1.86 4.86 5.83
CA VAL A 10 -2.62 5.29 4.66
C VAL A 10 -1.81 5.09 3.38
N ILE A 11 -2.36 4.33 2.43
CA ILE A 11 -1.81 4.24 1.07
C ILE A 11 -2.56 5.19 0.15
N SER A 12 -1.87 6.26 -0.29
CA SER A 12 -2.42 7.31 -1.16
C SER A 12 -1.87 7.25 -2.59
N THR A 13 -0.78 7.95 -2.93
CA THR A 13 -0.20 7.93 -4.29
C THR A 13 0.49 6.61 -4.66
N GLY A 14 0.90 5.84 -3.64
CA GLY A 14 1.60 4.56 -3.78
C GLY A 14 3.11 4.63 -3.94
N SER A 15 3.74 5.82 -3.89
CA SER A 15 5.20 5.95 -4.00
C SER A 15 5.95 5.21 -2.87
N THR A 16 5.48 5.34 -1.62
CA THR A 16 6.00 4.60 -0.46
C THR A 16 5.88 3.09 -0.67
N LEU A 17 4.71 2.60 -1.10
CA LEU A 17 4.47 1.18 -1.36
C LEU A 17 5.43 0.62 -2.42
N GLN A 18 5.66 1.35 -3.51
CA GLN A 18 6.61 0.95 -4.56
C GLN A 18 8.05 0.92 -4.05
N GLY A 19 8.45 1.89 -3.23
CA GLY A 19 9.76 1.89 -2.57
C GLY A 19 9.93 0.66 -1.67
N MET A 20 8.93 0.33 -0.87
CA MET A 20 8.93 -0.84 -0.01
C MET A 20 8.99 -2.15 -0.79
N ARG A 21 8.26 -2.26 -1.91
CA ARG A 21 8.35 -3.41 -2.82
C ARG A 21 9.77 -3.64 -3.31
N LEU A 22 10.41 -2.58 -3.80
CA LEU A 22 11.78 -2.64 -4.30
C LEU A 22 12.78 -3.03 -3.21
N LEU A 23 12.60 -2.52 -1.99
CA LEU A 23 13.46 -2.88 -0.86
C LEU A 23 13.31 -4.36 -0.47
N VAL A 24 12.08 -4.87 -0.41
CA VAL A 24 11.81 -6.27 -0.09
C VAL A 24 12.35 -7.19 -1.19
N GLU A 25 12.16 -6.84 -2.46
CA GLU A 25 12.73 -7.56 -3.61
C GLU A 25 14.26 -7.63 -3.52
N LYS A 26 14.93 -6.49 -3.29
CA LYS A 26 16.40 -6.43 -3.14
C LYS A 26 16.90 -7.23 -1.93
N ALA A 27 16.07 -7.38 -0.90
CA ALA A 27 16.37 -8.19 0.27
C ALA A 27 16.09 -9.69 0.09
N GLY A 28 15.56 -10.12 -1.06
CA GLY A 28 15.17 -11.52 -1.31
C GLY A 28 13.94 -11.96 -0.52
N GLY A 29 13.06 -11.01 -0.18
CA GLY A 29 11.79 -11.28 0.49
C GLY A 29 10.65 -11.53 -0.50
N GLU A 30 9.65 -12.29 -0.06
CA GLU A 30 8.41 -12.53 -0.79
C GLU A 30 7.30 -11.71 -0.13
N ILE A 31 6.69 -10.78 -0.86
CA ILE A 31 5.56 -10.00 -0.37
C ILE A 31 4.31 -10.86 -0.49
N VAL A 32 3.70 -11.19 0.66
CA VAL A 32 2.54 -12.08 0.72
C VAL A 32 1.23 -11.34 0.99
N ALA A 33 1.31 -10.10 1.46
CA ALA A 33 0.17 -9.22 1.64
C ALA A 33 0.63 -7.77 1.75
N GLU A 34 -0.29 -6.87 1.42
CA GLU A 34 -0.15 -5.43 1.59
C GLU A 34 -1.40 -4.94 2.29
N ALA A 35 -1.22 -4.14 3.34
CA ALA A 35 -2.30 -3.69 4.17
C ALA A 35 -2.10 -2.22 4.59
N ALA A 36 -3.22 -1.53 4.79
CA ALA A 36 -3.24 -0.22 5.41
C ALA A 36 -4.51 -0.05 6.24
N ILE A 37 -4.52 0.87 7.21
CA ILE A 37 -5.78 1.22 7.89
C ILE A 37 -6.76 1.80 6.86
N PHE A 38 -6.27 2.76 6.08
CA PHE A 38 -7.04 3.36 4.98
C PHE A 38 -6.28 3.35 3.65
N THR A 39 -7.04 3.40 2.57
CA THR A 39 -6.54 3.76 1.24
C THR A 39 -7.10 5.12 0.87
N GLU A 40 -6.44 5.87 -0.01
CA GLU A 40 -6.88 7.18 -0.47
C GLU A 40 -6.63 7.30 -1.99
N GLY A 41 -7.43 8.12 -2.67
CA GLY A 41 -7.25 8.41 -4.10
C GLY A 41 -8.01 7.47 -5.02
N GLU A 42 -7.37 6.96 -6.06
CA GLU A 42 -8.06 6.09 -7.02
C GLU A 42 -8.28 4.69 -6.44
N GLN A 43 -9.49 4.42 -5.94
CA GLN A 43 -9.85 3.13 -5.33
C GLN A 43 -9.50 1.90 -6.19
N ALA A 44 -9.58 2.01 -7.52
CA ALA A 44 -9.22 0.94 -8.44
C ALA A 44 -7.75 0.50 -8.31
N LYS A 45 -6.84 1.44 -7.95
CA LYS A 45 -5.41 1.14 -7.74
C LYS A 45 -5.19 0.26 -6.51
N TRP A 46 -6.05 0.35 -5.49
CA TRP A 46 -5.81 -0.26 -4.18
C TRP A 46 -6.64 -1.52 -3.89
N LYS A 47 -7.30 -2.11 -4.90
CA LYS A 47 -8.13 -3.32 -4.73
C LYS A 47 -7.39 -4.55 -4.18
N HIS A 48 -6.06 -4.56 -4.30
CA HIS A 48 -5.19 -5.63 -3.81
C HIS A 48 -4.71 -5.40 -2.37
N VAL A 49 -4.92 -4.20 -1.83
CA VAL A 49 -4.54 -3.81 -0.47
C VAL A 49 -5.67 -4.17 0.49
N ILE A 50 -5.33 -4.87 1.56
CA ILE A 50 -6.24 -5.13 2.67
C ILE A 50 -6.40 -3.82 3.45
N SER A 51 -7.60 -3.22 3.41
CA SER A 51 -7.88 -1.98 4.13
C SER A 51 -9.21 -1.99 4.84
N LEU A 52 -9.33 -1.18 5.89
CA LEU A 52 -10.56 -1.02 6.67
C LEU A 52 -11.49 0.04 6.08
N GLY A 53 -10.99 0.88 5.17
CA GLY A 53 -11.78 1.89 4.47
C GLY A 53 -11.00 2.62 3.38
N HIS A 54 -11.73 3.49 2.69
CA HIS A 54 -11.19 4.35 1.64
C HIS A 54 -11.55 5.81 1.95
N LEU A 55 -10.55 6.67 2.05
CA LEU A 55 -10.72 8.09 2.33
C LEU A 55 -11.02 8.87 1.04
N PRO A 56 -11.93 9.85 1.07
CA PRO A 56 -12.12 10.77 -0.04
C PRO A 56 -10.90 11.68 -0.19
N LEU A 57 -10.54 12.01 -1.43
CA LEU A 57 -9.63 13.13 -1.68
C LEU A 57 -10.40 14.43 -1.56
N PHE A 58 -9.85 15.36 -0.79
CA PHE A 58 -10.32 16.73 -0.76
C PHE A 58 -9.53 17.54 -1.80
N THR A 59 -10.24 18.25 -2.67
CA THR A 59 -9.67 19.25 -3.59
C THR A 59 -10.08 20.63 -3.09
N ASP A 60 -9.22 21.63 -3.27
CA ASP A 60 -9.44 23.00 -2.78
C ASP A 60 -10.51 23.81 -3.55
N ASP A 61 -11.44 23.13 -4.24
CA ASP A 61 -12.57 23.78 -4.96
C ASP A 61 -13.81 23.92 -4.07
#